data_AF-A0A7V2LWM8-F1
#
_entry.id   AF-A0A7V2LWM8-F1
#
_cell.length_a   1.000
_cell.length_b   1.000
_cell.length_c   1.000
_cell.angle_alpha   90.00
_cell.angle_beta   90.00
_cell.angle_gamma   90.00
#
_symmetry.space_group_name_H-M   'P 1'
#
loop_
_entity.id
_entity.type
_entity.pdbx_description
1 polymer ?
#
loop_
_entity_poly.entity_id
_entity_poly.type
_entity_poly.pdbx_seq_one_letter_code
_entity_poly.pdbx_strand_id
1 'polypeptide(L)'
;MRFLLYGAYGYTGRLIVAEAVRQGWQPVLAGRDGQRLQALAERWGLSHRTVALEDGEVHPGFQTSAKGHGADWVLSLPGVRRWDGEHPPSW
;
A
#
# COMPACT_ATOMS: atom_id res chain seq x y z
N MET A 1 12.50 0.08 -9.21
CA MET A 1 11.36 -0.84 -8.93
C MET A 1 10.06 -0.06 -8.85
N ARG A 2 8.92 -0.65 -9.25
CA ARG A 2 7.58 -0.01 -9.21
C ARG A 2 6.58 -0.95 -8.54
N PHE A 3 5.96 -0.49 -7.47
CA PHE A 3 4.93 -1.21 -6.69
C PHE A 3 3.88 -0.23 -6.19
N LEU A 4 2.71 -0.72 -5.78
CA LEU A 4 1.66 0.08 -5.16
C LEU A 4 1.87 0.11 -3.64
N LEU A 5 1.88 1.30 -3.03
CA LEU A 5 1.93 1.45 -1.58
C LEU A 5 0.62 2.02 -1.05
N TYR A 6 -0.26 1.15 -0.56
CA TYR A 6 -1.50 1.56 0.10
C TYR A 6 -1.23 2.01 1.54
N GLY A 7 -1.84 3.12 1.97
CA GLY A 7 -1.53 3.76 3.25
C GLY A 7 -0.31 4.68 3.20
N ALA A 8 0.04 5.17 2.00
CA ALA A 8 1.26 5.95 1.77
C ALA A 8 1.40 7.20 2.67
N TYR A 9 0.30 7.89 2.98
CA TYR A 9 0.31 9.08 3.85
C TYR A 9 0.24 8.77 5.36
N GLY A 10 0.23 7.49 5.74
CA GLY A 10 0.37 7.06 7.14
C GLY A 10 1.78 7.33 7.68
N TYR A 11 2.02 7.00 8.96
CA TYR A 11 3.35 7.15 9.55
C TYR A 11 4.37 6.23 8.87
N THR A 12 4.14 4.92 8.91
CA THR A 12 5.03 3.93 8.28
C THR A 12 5.08 4.08 6.75
N GLY A 13 3.95 4.39 6.12
CA GLY A 13 3.89 4.64 4.67
C GLY A 13 4.87 5.73 4.25
N ARG A 14 4.93 6.85 4.98
CA ARG A 14 5.87 7.94 4.68
C ARG A 14 7.33 7.54 4.84
N LEU A 15 7.66 6.68 5.80
CA LEU A 15 9.00 6.13 5.96
C LEU A 15 9.39 5.23 4.77
N ILE A 16 8.46 4.37 4.33
CA ILE A 16 8.66 3.50 3.17
C ILE A 16 8.82 4.33 1.89
N VAL A 17 8.03 5.41 1.70
CA VAL A 17 8.18 6.31 0.54
C VAL A 17 9.56 6.94 0.52
N ALA A 18 10.01 7.49 1.66
CA ALA A 18 11.31 8.14 1.75
C ALA A 18 12.45 7.16 1.41
N GLU A 19 12.41 5.96 1.97
CA GLU A 19 13.40 4.92 1.70
C GLU A 19 13.35 4.43 0.24
N ALA A 20 12.16 4.19 -0.31
CA ALA A 20 11.99 3.77 -1.70
C ALA A 20 12.57 4.82 -2.67
N VAL A 21 12.27 6.11 -2.46
CA VAL A 21 12.85 7.19 -3.29
C VAL A 21 14.37 7.26 -3.11
N ARG A 22 14.88 7.11 -1.89
CA ARG A 22 16.33 7.07 -1.62
C ARG A 22 17.04 5.94 -2.40
N GLN A 23 16.36 4.82 -2.60
CA GLN A 23 16.83 3.67 -3.39
C GLN A 23 16.59 3.84 -4.91
N GLY A 24 16.08 4.99 -5.36
CA GLY A 24 15.76 5.26 -6.77
C GLY A 24 14.50 4.55 -7.28
N TRP A 25 13.64 4.07 -6.39
CA TRP A 25 12.40 3.41 -6.75
C TRP A 25 11.26 4.42 -6.96
N GLN A 26 10.26 4.01 -7.74
CA GLN A 26 9.12 4.85 -8.11
C GLN A 26 7.81 4.14 -7.75
N PRO A 27 7.47 4.05 -6.45
CA PRO A 27 6.19 3.48 -6.03
C PRO A 27 5.03 4.36 -6.49
N VAL A 28 3.88 3.73 -6.73
CA VAL A 28 2.60 4.42 -6.90
C VAL A 28 1.96 4.54 -5.53
N LEU A 29 1.70 5.76 -5.08
CA LEU A 29 1.11 6.01 -3.76
C LEU A 29 -0.40 5.74 -3.80
N ALA A 30 -0.92 5.00 -2.83
CA ALA A 30 -2.34 4.72 -2.72
C ALA A 30 -2.90 4.98 -1.31
N GLY A 31 -4.18 5.34 -1.26
CA GLY A 31 -4.91 5.60 -0.03
C GLY A 31 -6.31 6.16 -0.28
N ARG A 32 -7.10 6.30 0.78
CA ARG A 32 -8.50 6.76 0.70
C ARG A 32 -8.66 8.28 0.55
N ASP A 33 -7.74 9.05 1.13
CA ASP A 33 -7.80 10.51 1.10
C ASP A 33 -6.97 11.03 -0.09
N GLY A 34 -7.66 11.42 -1.16
CA GLY A 34 -7.03 11.89 -2.38
C GLY A 34 -6.20 13.16 -2.20
N GLN A 35 -6.62 14.10 -1.35
CA GLN A 35 -5.89 15.36 -1.13
C GLN A 35 -4.57 15.12 -0.40
N ARG A 36 -4.59 14.35 0.70
CA ARG A 36 -3.37 13.99 1.42
C ARG A 36 -2.41 13.18 0.55
N LEU A 37 -2.97 12.32 -0.31
CA LEU A 37 -2.21 11.49 -1.21
C LEU A 37 -1.53 12.31 -2.31
N GLN A 38 -2.26 13.24 -2.95
CA GLN A 38 -1.73 14.15 -3.95
C GLN A 38 -0.58 15.00 -3.38
N ALA A 39 -0.77 15.62 -2.21
CA ALA A 39 0.27 16.43 -1.57
C ALA A 39 1.55 15.65 -1.26
N LEU A 40 1.43 14.37 -0.88
CA LEU A 40 2.58 13.50 -0.68
C LEU A 40 3.24 13.12 -2.01
N ALA A 41 2.45 12.85 -3.04
CA ALA A 41 2.94 12.48 -4.37
C ALA A 41 3.74 13.61 -5.01
N GLU A 42 3.23 14.85 -4.95
CA GLU A 42 3.90 16.05 -5.44
C GLU A 42 5.25 16.29 -4.75
N ARG A 43 5.29 16.14 -3.41
CA ARG A 43 6.53 16.29 -2.63
C ARG A 43 7.67 15.40 -3.12
N TRP A 44 7.35 14.18 -3.57
CA TRP A 44 8.33 13.17 -3.96
C TRP A 44 8.41 12.96 -5.48
N GLY A 45 7.61 13.68 -6.28
CA GLY A 45 7.54 13.49 -7.73
C GLY A 45 7.02 12.09 -8.13
N LEU A 46 6.11 11.52 -7.35
CA LEU A 46 5.58 10.16 -7.55
C LEU A 46 4.17 10.18 -8.15
N SER A 47 3.79 9.07 -8.78
CA SER A 47 2.40 8.85 -9.20
C SER A 47 1.52 8.46 -8.01
N HIS A 48 0.22 8.78 -8.05
CA HIS A 48 -0.72 8.34 -7.03
C HIS A 48 -2.04 7.83 -7.60
N ARG A 49 -2.76 7.04 -6.80
CA ARG A 49 -4.11 6.54 -7.07
C ARG A 49 -4.95 6.54 -5.80
N THR A 50 -6.02 7.31 -5.78
CA THR A 50 -7.01 7.22 -4.71
C THR A 50 -7.74 5.89 -4.82
N VAL A 51 -7.76 5.11 -3.75
CA VAL A 51 -8.47 3.83 -3.66
C VAL A 51 -9.38 3.92 -2.45
N ALA A 52 -10.67 4.09 -2.72
CA ALA A 52 -11.70 4.14 -1.68
C ALA A 52 -11.98 2.71 -1.18
N LEU A 53 -12.15 2.52 0.12
CA LEU A 53 -12.39 1.20 0.74
C LEU A 53 -13.89 0.87 0.84
N GLU A 54 -14.73 1.52 0.05
CA GLU A 54 -16.17 1.63 0.33
C GLU A 54 -17.01 0.45 -0.22
N ASP A 55 -16.36 -0.53 -0.83
CA ASP A 55 -17.00 -1.79 -1.24
C ASP A 55 -16.83 -2.86 -0.15
N GLY A 56 -17.67 -2.82 0.89
CA GLY A 56 -17.76 -3.85 1.93
C GLY A 56 -18.39 -3.38 3.25
N GLU A 57 -19.00 -4.30 4.03
CA GLU A 57 -19.43 -4.02 5.40
C GLU A 57 -18.21 -3.77 6.30
N VAL A 58 -18.12 -2.57 6.89
CA VAL A 58 -17.06 -2.20 7.82
C VAL A 58 -17.67 -1.97 9.20
N HIS A 59 -17.30 -2.79 10.19
CA HIS A 59 -17.70 -2.53 11.58
C HIS A 59 -16.73 -1.52 12.22
N PRO A 60 -17.22 -0.57 13.04
CA PRO A 60 -16.37 0.38 13.75
C PRO A 60 -15.28 -0.33 14.58
N GLY A 61 -14.02 0.06 14.40
CA GLY A 61 -12.88 -0.46 15.16
C GLY A 61 -11.59 -0.58 14.33
N PHE A 62 -10.49 -0.99 14.96
CA PHE A 62 -9.28 -1.41 14.21
C PHE A 62 -9.58 -2.73 13.51
N GLN A 63 -10.07 -2.63 12.28
CA GLN A 63 -10.27 -3.73 11.37
C GLN A 63 -9.13 -3.74 10.35
N THR A 64 -8.28 -4.74 10.44
CA THR A 64 -7.45 -5.16 9.31
C THR A 64 -8.31 -6.03 8.42
N SER A 65 -8.09 -6.01 7.10
CA SER A 65 -8.73 -6.95 6.17
C SER A 65 -8.55 -8.41 6.63
N ALA A 66 -7.44 -8.71 7.33
CA ALA A 66 -7.21 -9.99 7.98
C ALA A 66 -8.25 -10.37 9.07
N LYS A 67 -8.83 -9.41 9.80
CA LYS A 67 -9.91 -9.69 10.77
C LYS A 67 -11.25 -9.96 10.10
N GLY A 68 -11.54 -9.31 8.98
CA GLY A 68 -12.81 -9.47 8.26
C GLY A 68 -12.84 -10.68 7.32
N HIS A 69 -11.69 -11.00 6.70
CA HIS A 69 -11.62 -12.01 5.64
C HIS A 69 -10.58 -13.11 5.90
N GLY A 70 -9.87 -13.06 7.03
CA GLY A 70 -8.74 -13.94 7.32
C GLY A 70 -7.43 -13.39 6.74
N ALA A 71 -6.30 -13.70 7.39
CA ALA A 71 -4.97 -13.21 7.01
C ALA A 71 -4.56 -13.64 5.58
N ASP A 72 -5.13 -14.73 5.08
CA ASP A 72 -4.83 -15.29 3.76
C ASP A 72 -5.76 -14.77 2.65
N TRP A 73 -6.74 -13.91 2.94
CA TRP A 73 -7.63 -13.34 1.91
C TRP A 73 -6.86 -12.61 0.81
N VAL A 74 -5.75 -11.97 1.16
CA VAL A 74 -4.90 -11.30 0.18
C VAL A 74 -4.41 -12.26 -0.92
N LEU A 75 -4.33 -13.57 -0.63
CA LEU A 75 -3.94 -14.62 -1.57
C LEU A 75 -5.04 -15.03 -2.54
N SER A 76 -6.30 -14.65 -2.30
CA SER A 76 -7.39 -14.89 -3.26
C SER A 76 -7.42 -13.87 -4.39
N LEU A 77 -6.65 -12.79 -4.30
CA LEU A 77 -6.57 -11.77 -5.34
C LEU A 77 -5.74 -12.28 -6.53
N PRO A 78 -6.25 -12.19 -7.78
CA PRO A 78 -5.53 -12.68 -8.95
C PRO A 78 -4.12 -12.07 -9.06
N GLY A 79 -3.12 -12.93 -9.20
CA GLY A 79 -1.72 -12.53 -9.34
C GLY A 79 -0.97 -12.29 -8.02
N VAL A 80 -1.64 -12.39 -6.87
CA VAL A 80 -0.97 -12.30 -5.57
C VAL A 80 -0.37 -13.65 -5.17
N ARG A 81 0.88 -13.62 -4.71
CA ARG A 81 1.59 -14.79 -4.20
C ARG A 81 2.21 -14.47 -2.84
N ARG A 82 2.09 -15.40 -1.89
CA ARG A 82 2.81 -15.34 -0.61
C ARG A 82 4.23 -15.84 -0.81
N TRP A 83 5.19 -15.18 -0.18
CA TRP A 83 6.55 -15.65 -0.11
C TRP A 83 7.01 -15.58 1.35
N ASP A 84 7.26 -16.74 1.94
CA ASP A 84 7.57 -16.92 3.37
C ASP A 84 9.08 -17.18 3.64
N GLY A 85 9.96 -16.94 2.65
CA GLY A 85 11.37 -17.31 2.74
C GLY A 85 12.26 -16.32 3.52
N GLU A 86 13.51 -16.72 3.77
CA GLU A 86 14.53 -15.90 4.47
C GLU A 86 15.21 -14.83 3.58
N HIS A 87 15.18 -14.97 2.23
CA HIS A 87 15.79 -14.02 1.28
C HIS A 87 14.94 -13.70 0.03
N PRO A 88 14.61 -12.42 -0.24
CA PRO A 88 13.64 -12.05 -1.28
C PRO A 88 14.08 -12.55 -2.66
N PRO A 89 13.13 -12.95 -3.54
CA PRO A 89 13.47 -13.52 -4.82
C PRO A 89 14.17 -12.48 -5.71
N SER A 90 15.13 -12.94 -6.51
CA SER A 90 15.87 -12.11 -7.46
C SER A 90 15.01 -11.80 -8.69
N TRP A 91 14.21 -10.74 -8.61
CA TRP A 91 13.51 -10.12 -9.74
C TRP A 91 13.87 -8.64 -9.83
#